data_AF-A0A6N7FHG7-F1
#
_entry.id   AF-A0A6N7FHG7-F1
#
_cell.length_a   1.000
_cell.length_b   1.000
_cell.length_c   1.000
_cell.angle_alpha   90.00
_cell.angle_beta   90.00
_cell.angle_gamma   90.00
#
_symmetry.space_group_name_H-M   'P 1'
#
loop_
_entity.id
_entity.type
_entity.pdbx_description
1 polymer ?
#
loop_
_entity_poly.entity_id
_entity_poly.type
_entity_poly.pdbx_seq_one_letter_code
_entity_poly.pdbx_strand_id
1 'polypeptide(L)'
;MDSRNEEPPVTLAVRAWLADRPGALGAVASRIGAVGGDVVGIEILERGAGRAIDEIIVQLPSATPADLLVREVNEVDGVDVEEVRRLDDGTVDPWLDAVETAAQLVGAGDEEELLETLCDRAHRAAGALWAVVIVLEGGVVVASRGEVPSRAWLAAFVEGSRASARNLGLSTDDVTWVPLPATGMALVLGREGTVFRAKERRHAAALARVADAWLRSVRERSALACRLAHPARRAQARAQPLARPTARPQPT
;
A
#
# COMPACT_ATOMS: atom_id res chain seq x y z
N MET A 1 -1.65 0.81 47.86
CA MET A 1 -2.32 0.33 46.64
C MET A 1 -1.41 0.73 45.50
N ASP A 2 -0.55 -0.21 45.14
CA ASP A 2 0.60 0.00 44.26
C ASP A 2 0.08 -0.04 42.82
N SER A 3 -0.19 1.14 42.27
CA SER A 3 -0.40 1.33 40.83
C SER A 3 0.93 1.07 40.14
N ARG A 4 1.33 -0.21 40.09
CA ARG A 4 2.50 -0.63 39.34
C ARG A 4 2.30 -0.18 37.91
N ASN A 5 3.31 0.55 37.46
CA ASN A 5 3.53 1.02 36.11
C ASN A 5 3.58 -0.21 35.18
N GLU A 6 2.43 -0.78 34.82
CA GLU A 6 2.36 -1.86 33.83
C GLU A 6 2.73 -1.23 32.49
N GLU A 7 3.91 -1.60 31.98
CA GLU A 7 4.32 -1.20 30.63
C GLU A 7 3.23 -1.63 29.64
N PRO A 8 2.84 -0.75 28.72
CA PRO A 8 1.79 -1.04 27.76
C PRO A 8 2.17 -2.28 26.95
N PRO A 9 1.22 -3.19 26.67
CA PRO A 9 1.51 -4.43 25.97
C PRO A 9 2.12 -4.16 24.59
N VAL A 10 3.02 -5.05 24.18
CA VAL A 10 3.67 -4.96 22.87
C VAL A 10 2.78 -5.64 21.85
N THR A 11 2.54 -4.99 20.71
CA THR A 11 1.82 -5.60 19.60
C THR A 11 2.81 -6.21 18.61
N LEU A 12 2.62 -7.48 18.27
CA LEU A 12 3.46 -8.25 17.37
C LEU A 12 2.65 -8.76 16.18
N ALA A 13 3.20 -8.68 14.98
CA ALA A 13 2.74 -9.45 13.82
C ALA A 13 3.60 -10.71 13.71
N VAL A 14 2.98 -11.88 13.90
CA VAL A 14 3.61 -13.19 13.80
C VAL A 14 3.18 -13.84 12.49
N ARG A 15 4.10 -13.95 11.53
CA ARG A 15 3.87 -14.65 10.28
C ARG A 15 4.30 -16.09 10.42
N ALA A 16 3.40 -17.02 10.12
CA ALA A 16 3.69 -18.44 10.22
C ALA A 16 3.09 -19.22 9.06
N TRP A 17 3.79 -20.29 8.70
CA TRP A 17 3.27 -21.37 7.88
C TRP A 17 2.43 -22.28 8.76
N LEU A 18 1.20 -22.57 8.35
CA LEU A 18 0.29 -23.49 9.02
C LEU A 18 -0.13 -24.59 8.04
N ALA A 19 -0.32 -25.81 8.56
CA ALA A 19 -1.03 -26.86 7.84
C ALA A 19 -2.46 -26.39 7.49
N ASP A 20 -2.86 -26.51 6.23
CA ASP A 20 -4.20 -26.10 5.77
C ASP A 20 -5.26 -27.16 6.14
N ARG A 21 -5.51 -27.29 7.44
CA ARG A 21 -6.47 -28.22 8.03
C ARG A 21 -7.26 -27.56 9.17
N PRO A 22 -8.53 -27.95 9.38
CA PRO A 22 -9.31 -27.47 10.52
C PRO A 22 -8.57 -27.68 11.84
N GLY A 23 -8.59 -26.66 12.71
CA GLY A 23 -7.99 -26.71 14.05
C GLY A 23 -6.51 -26.30 14.13
N ALA A 24 -5.78 -26.19 13.01
CA ALA A 24 -4.37 -25.78 13.03
C ALA A 24 -4.17 -24.40 13.68
N LEU A 25 -4.94 -23.40 13.23
CA LEU A 25 -4.92 -22.05 13.80
C LEU A 25 -5.37 -22.03 15.27
N GLY A 26 -6.32 -22.88 15.66
CA GLY A 26 -6.77 -23.00 17.05
C GLY A 26 -5.68 -23.53 17.99
N ALA A 27 -4.85 -24.46 17.52
CA ALA A 27 -3.70 -24.96 18.27
C ALA A 27 -2.64 -23.86 18.46
N VAL A 28 -2.37 -23.05 17.44
CA VAL A 28 -1.50 -21.88 17.54
C VAL A 28 -2.06 -20.86 18.55
N ALA A 29 -3.33 -20.49 18.42
CA ALA A 29 -3.99 -19.54 19.34
C ALA A 29 -3.93 -20.02 20.81
N SER A 30 -4.03 -21.34 21.04
CA SER A 30 -3.91 -21.92 22.38
C SER A 30 -2.51 -21.74 22.97
N ARG A 31 -1.45 -21.85 22.15
CA ARG A 31 -0.06 -21.60 22.58
C ARG A 31 0.21 -20.12 22.87
N ILE A 32 -0.34 -19.23 22.04
CA ILE A 32 -0.29 -17.78 22.25
C ILE A 32 -0.94 -17.43 23.60
N GLY A 33 -2.13 -17.97 23.88
CA GLY A 33 -2.82 -17.77 25.15
C GLY A 33 -2.04 -18.32 26.36
N ALA A 34 -1.32 -19.43 26.20
CA ALA A 34 -0.54 -20.04 27.27
C ALA A 34 0.65 -19.17 27.74
N VAL A 35 1.17 -18.30 26.87
CA VAL A 35 2.20 -17.30 27.24
C VAL A 35 1.61 -15.94 27.64
N GLY A 36 0.28 -15.88 27.81
CA GLY A 36 -0.44 -14.67 28.17
C GLY A 36 -0.66 -13.68 27.02
N GLY A 37 -0.44 -14.11 25.76
CA GLY A 37 -0.73 -13.31 24.58
C GLY A 37 -2.21 -13.35 24.21
N ASP A 38 -2.71 -12.26 23.65
CA ASP A 38 -4.07 -12.15 23.10
C ASP A 38 -4.02 -12.01 21.57
N VAL A 39 -4.90 -12.73 20.86
CA VAL A 39 -4.98 -12.69 19.40
C VAL A 39 -6.00 -11.62 19.00
N VAL A 40 -5.51 -10.51 18.48
CA VAL A 40 -6.33 -9.32 18.17
C VAL A 40 -6.62 -9.15 16.68
N GLY A 41 -5.96 -9.94 15.83
CA GLY A 41 -6.16 -9.91 14.39
C GLY A 41 -5.57 -11.14 13.71
N ILE A 42 -6.17 -11.55 12.60
CA ILE A 42 -5.70 -12.69 11.80
C ILE A 42 -5.88 -12.35 10.33
N GLU A 43 -4.80 -12.48 9.57
CA GLU A 43 -4.79 -12.24 8.14
C GLU A 43 -4.20 -13.44 7.39
N ILE A 44 -4.99 -14.03 6.49
CA ILE A 44 -4.50 -15.05 5.57
C ILE A 44 -3.82 -14.34 4.40
N LEU A 45 -2.51 -14.56 4.23
CA LEU A 45 -1.71 -13.95 3.17
C LEU A 45 -1.71 -14.80 1.90
N GLU A 46 -1.57 -16.12 2.05
CA GLU A 46 -1.47 -17.06 0.94
C GLU A 46 -1.98 -18.45 1.34
N ARG A 47 -2.57 -19.17 0.38
CA ARG A 47 -2.97 -20.59 0.53
C ARG A 47 -2.56 -21.36 -0.71
N GLY A 48 -1.96 -22.54 -0.52
CA GLY A 48 -1.55 -23.39 -1.61
C GLY A 48 -0.85 -24.65 -1.12
N ALA A 49 -0.90 -25.73 -1.92
CA ALA A 49 -0.18 -26.97 -1.66
C ALA A 49 -0.37 -27.57 -0.24
N GLY A 50 -1.57 -27.43 0.34
CA GLY A 50 -1.88 -27.95 1.68
C GLY A 50 -1.31 -27.14 2.84
N ARG A 51 -0.82 -25.92 2.56
CA ARG A 51 -0.35 -24.95 3.56
C ARG A 51 -1.03 -23.60 3.40
N ALA A 52 -1.12 -22.89 4.51
CA ALA A 52 -1.51 -21.50 4.60
C ALA A 52 -0.37 -20.68 5.22
N ILE A 53 -0.20 -19.44 4.77
CA ILE A 53 0.63 -18.46 5.44
C ILE A 53 -0.32 -17.46 6.08
N ASP A 54 -0.32 -17.43 7.40
CA ASP A 54 -1.15 -16.54 8.19
C ASP A 54 -0.27 -15.53 8.93
N GLU A 55 -0.69 -14.27 8.96
CA GLU A 55 -0.13 -13.23 9.82
C GLU A 55 -1.10 -13.02 10.99
N ILE A 56 -0.61 -13.28 12.20
CA ILE A 56 -1.39 -13.25 13.44
C ILE A 56 -0.93 -12.05 14.24
N ILE A 57 -1.85 -11.15 14.53
CA ILE A 57 -1.58 -9.98 15.35
C ILE A 57 -1.82 -10.34 16.82
N VAL A 58 -0.77 -10.24 17.61
CA VAL A 58 -0.72 -10.66 19.01
C VAL A 58 -0.40 -9.48 19.90
N GLN A 59 -1.24 -9.21 20.90
CA GLN A 59 -0.86 -8.36 22.02
C GLN A 59 -0.21 -9.21 23.10
N LEU A 60 1.04 -8.89 23.42
CA LEU A 60 1.83 -9.64 24.37
C LEU A 60 2.18 -8.76 25.58
N PRO A 61 2.06 -9.27 26.82
CA PRO A 61 2.51 -8.54 28.00
C PRO A 61 4.00 -8.19 27.86
N SER A 62 4.39 -6.97 28.22
CA SER A 62 5.76 -6.46 28.00
C SER A 62 6.83 -7.24 28.77
N ALA A 63 6.44 -7.88 29.87
CA ALA A 63 7.30 -8.78 30.64
C ALA A 63 7.56 -10.13 29.93
N THR A 64 6.75 -10.48 28.93
CA THR A 64 6.85 -11.76 28.22
C THR A 64 7.79 -11.61 27.02
N PRO A 65 8.89 -12.40 26.96
CA PRO A 65 9.80 -12.35 25.83
C PRO A 65 9.17 -12.85 24.52
N ALA A 66 9.45 -12.18 23.39
CA ALA A 66 8.90 -12.56 22.08
C ALA A 66 9.47 -13.90 21.56
N ASP A 67 10.69 -14.26 21.95
CA ASP A 67 11.31 -15.56 21.66
C ASP A 67 10.58 -16.72 22.36
N LEU A 68 10.02 -16.49 23.56
CA LEU A 68 9.17 -17.48 24.23
C LEU A 68 7.90 -17.75 23.40
N LEU A 69 7.24 -16.70 22.91
CA LEU A 69 6.08 -16.82 22.02
C LEU A 69 6.42 -17.65 20.78
N VAL A 70 7.52 -17.32 20.09
CA VAL A 70 7.99 -18.04 18.90
C VAL A 70 8.24 -19.51 19.22
N ARG A 71 8.94 -19.80 20.32
CA ARG A 71 9.22 -21.17 20.74
C ARG A 71 7.95 -21.97 20.95
N GLU A 72 6.99 -21.44 21.71
CA GLU A 72 5.75 -22.17 22.01
C GLU A 72 4.85 -22.36 20.77
N VAL A 73 4.85 -21.41 19.83
CA VAL A 73 4.11 -21.54 18.56
C VAL A 73 4.74 -22.60 17.66
N ASN A 74 6.07 -22.68 17.59
CA ASN A 74 6.79 -23.69 16.79
C ASN A 74 6.64 -25.12 17.32
N GLU A 75 6.19 -25.32 18.57
CA GLU A 75 5.85 -26.65 19.12
C GLU A 75 4.54 -27.23 18.55
N VAL A 76 3.78 -26.46 17.75
CA VAL A 76 2.55 -26.94 17.10
C VAL A 76 2.92 -27.72 15.84
N ASP A 77 2.42 -28.96 15.74
CA ASP A 77 2.66 -29.82 14.58
C ASP A 77 2.16 -29.18 13.26
N GLY A 78 3.10 -29.04 12.32
CA GLY A 78 2.84 -28.44 11.01
C GLY A 78 2.85 -26.90 11.02
N VAL A 79 3.43 -26.27 12.04
CA VAL A 79 3.62 -24.82 12.14
C VAL A 79 5.10 -24.46 12.06
N ASP A 80 5.41 -23.38 11.34
CA ASP A 80 6.76 -22.81 11.26
C ASP A 80 6.67 -21.28 11.21
N VAL A 81 7.21 -20.60 12.21
CA VAL A 81 7.22 -19.13 12.27
C VAL A 81 8.26 -18.58 11.29
N GLU A 82 7.78 -17.85 10.28
CA GLU A 82 8.61 -17.22 9.25
C GLU A 82 9.21 -15.89 9.73
N GLU A 83 8.41 -15.06 10.41
CA GLU A 83 8.80 -13.70 10.77
C GLU A 83 8.01 -13.22 12.00
N VAL A 84 8.66 -12.41 12.85
CA VAL A 84 8.00 -11.66 13.92
C VAL A 84 8.41 -10.19 13.83
N ARG A 85 7.42 -9.31 13.69
CA ARG A 85 7.61 -7.85 13.65
C ARG A 85 6.89 -7.18 14.81
N ARG A 86 7.50 -6.14 15.38
CA ARG A 86 6.80 -5.23 16.31
C ARG A 86 5.97 -4.25 15.50
N LEU A 87 4.76 -3.96 15.98
CA LEU A 87 3.89 -2.92 15.44
C LEU A 87 3.89 -1.75 16.43
N ASP A 88 4.35 -0.58 15.97
CA ASP A 88 4.59 0.59 16.82
C ASP A 88 3.29 1.39 17.10
N ASP A 89 2.24 1.17 16.31
CA ASP A 89 0.99 1.94 16.26
C ASP A 89 -0.25 1.19 16.80
N GLY A 90 -0.06 0.06 17.49
CA GLY A 90 -1.15 -0.76 18.05
C GLY A 90 -1.94 -1.52 16.97
N THR A 91 -3.03 -2.17 17.38
CA THR A 91 -3.87 -2.95 16.44
C THR A 91 -4.67 -2.01 15.53
N VAL A 92 -4.11 -1.69 14.36
CA VAL A 92 -4.86 -0.99 13.33
C VAL A 92 -5.79 -2.00 12.65
N ASP A 93 -7.10 -1.73 12.63
CA ASP A 93 -8.05 -2.51 11.84
C ASP A 93 -7.65 -2.42 10.36
N PRO A 94 -7.24 -3.53 9.70
CA PRO A 94 -6.73 -3.49 8.34
C PRO A 94 -7.74 -2.94 7.32
N TRP A 95 -9.04 -3.14 7.57
CA TRP A 95 -10.08 -2.63 6.70
C TRP A 95 -10.24 -1.12 6.86
N LEU A 96 -10.24 -0.63 8.10
CA LEU A 96 -10.28 0.80 8.38
C LEU A 96 -9.04 1.51 7.82
N ASP A 97 -7.84 0.96 8.03
CA ASP A 97 -6.59 1.52 7.50
C ASP A 97 -6.62 1.64 5.97
N ALA A 98 -7.15 0.62 5.27
CA ALA A 98 -7.28 0.66 3.83
C ALA A 98 -8.22 1.79 3.36
N VAL A 99 -9.34 2.00 4.05
CA VAL A 99 -10.31 3.07 3.73
C VAL A 99 -9.73 4.45 4.05
N GLU A 100 -9.09 4.62 5.19
CA GLU A 100 -8.44 5.87 5.58
C GLU A 100 -7.29 6.22 4.65
N THR A 101 -6.48 5.24 4.27
CA THR A 101 -5.41 5.39 3.28
C THR A 101 -5.98 5.85 1.94
N ALA A 102 -7.05 5.23 1.45
CA ALA A 102 -7.69 5.66 0.22
C ALA A 102 -8.25 7.09 0.32
N ALA A 103 -8.85 7.46 1.46
CA ALA A 103 -9.36 8.81 1.70
C ALA A 103 -8.23 9.85 1.72
N GLN A 104 -7.08 9.54 2.34
CA GLN A 104 -5.92 10.42 2.36
C GLN A 104 -5.31 10.62 0.97
N LEU A 105 -5.16 9.53 0.20
CA LEU A 105 -4.67 9.61 -1.18
C LEU A 105 -5.58 10.51 -2.03
N VAL A 106 -6.90 10.34 -1.94
CA VAL A 106 -7.84 11.17 -2.71
C VAL A 106 -7.90 12.61 -2.18
N GLY A 107 -7.65 12.80 -0.88
CA GLY A 107 -7.66 14.08 -0.19
C GLY A 107 -6.41 14.94 -0.35
N ALA A 108 -5.34 14.40 -0.95
CA ALA A 108 -4.10 15.14 -1.20
C ALA A 108 -4.37 16.43 -1.99
N GLY A 109 -3.69 17.51 -1.60
CA GLY A 109 -3.84 18.84 -2.20
C GLY A 109 -3.12 19.00 -3.54
N ASP A 110 -1.98 18.31 -3.70
CA ASP A 110 -1.15 18.35 -4.90
C ASP A 110 -0.46 17.01 -5.19
N GLU A 111 0.27 16.96 -6.32
CA GLU A 111 0.96 15.75 -6.80
C GLU A 111 2.09 15.33 -5.86
N GLU A 112 2.77 16.26 -5.20
CA GLU A 112 3.89 15.95 -4.29
C GLU A 112 3.35 15.28 -3.02
N GLU A 113 2.34 15.87 -2.38
CA GLU A 113 1.67 15.32 -1.20
C GLU A 113 1.09 13.93 -1.45
N LEU A 114 0.48 13.71 -2.62
CA LEU A 114 -0.04 12.41 -3.01
C LEU A 114 1.08 11.36 -3.07
N LEU A 115 2.19 11.68 -3.74
CA LEU A 115 3.27 10.72 -3.98
C LEU A 115 4.04 10.39 -2.69
N GLU A 116 4.20 11.37 -1.80
CA GLU A 116 4.72 11.16 -0.46
C GLU A 116 3.79 10.26 0.36
N THR A 117 2.49 10.57 0.37
CA THR A 117 1.47 9.76 1.07
C THR A 117 1.42 8.34 0.51
N LEU A 118 1.50 8.16 -0.81
CA LEU A 118 1.56 6.85 -1.45
C LEU A 118 2.79 6.07 -1.00
N CYS A 119 3.96 6.69 -0.96
CA CYS A 119 5.19 6.03 -0.50
C CYS A 119 5.08 5.58 0.95
N ASP A 120 4.65 6.48 1.85
CA ASP A 120 4.56 6.17 3.27
C ASP A 120 3.51 5.07 3.54
N ARG A 121 2.34 5.15 2.90
CA ARG A 121 1.28 4.17 3.07
C ARG A 121 1.61 2.82 2.46
N ALA A 122 2.22 2.80 1.27
CA ALA A 122 2.65 1.54 0.65
C ALA A 122 3.82 0.89 1.40
N HIS A 123 4.73 1.68 1.97
CA HIS A 123 5.82 1.20 2.83
C HIS A 123 5.27 0.41 4.02
N ARG A 124 4.32 1.01 4.77
CA ARG A 124 3.70 0.37 5.93
C ARG A 124 2.83 -0.82 5.56
N ALA A 125 1.90 -0.65 4.60
CA ALA A 125 0.92 -1.67 4.23
C ALA A 125 1.57 -2.94 3.65
N ALA A 126 2.72 -2.82 3.00
CA ALA A 126 3.45 -3.97 2.45
C ALA A 126 4.51 -4.54 3.41
N GLY A 127 4.72 -3.92 4.58
CA GLY A 127 5.85 -4.25 5.46
C GLY A 127 7.18 -4.16 4.73
N ALA A 128 7.35 -3.15 3.87
CA ALA A 128 8.58 -2.94 3.12
C ALA A 128 9.63 -2.26 4.01
N LEU A 129 10.92 -2.48 3.74
CA LEU A 129 11.98 -1.70 4.36
C LEU A 129 12.10 -0.32 3.72
N TRP A 130 11.83 -0.24 2.42
CA TRP A 130 11.84 0.99 1.66
C TRP A 130 10.75 1.01 0.59
N ALA A 131 10.32 2.22 0.24
CA ALA A 131 9.36 2.51 -0.82
C ALA A 131 9.82 3.71 -1.62
N VAL A 132 9.63 3.69 -2.93
CA VAL A 132 10.03 4.79 -3.80
C VAL A 132 9.08 4.92 -4.98
N VAL A 133 8.73 6.16 -5.34
CA VAL A 133 8.10 6.45 -6.63
C VAL A 133 9.17 7.02 -7.56
N ILE A 134 9.31 6.40 -8.73
CA ILE A 134 10.29 6.78 -9.75
C ILE A 134 9.57 7.19 -11.03
N VAL A 135 10.06 8.24 -11.67
CA VAL A 135 9.74 8.55 -13.07
C VAL A 135 10.50 7.57 -13.95
N LEU A 136 9.75 6.85 -14.80
CA LEU A 136 10.32 5.81 -15.66
C LEU A 136 11.27 6.42 -16.71
N GLU A 137 10.96 7.63 -17.16
CA GLU A 137 11.85 8.43 -18.00
C GLU A 137 12.94 9.08 -17.13
N GLY A 138 14.19 8.69 -17.35
CA GLY A 138 15.35 9.27 -16.66
C GLY A 138 15.60 8.78 -15.22
N GLY A 139 14.75 7.90 -14.66
CA GLY A 139 14.99 7.27 -13.36
C GLY A 139 15.07 8.29 -12.22
N VAL A 140 14.22 9.32 -12.26
CA VAL A 140 14.16 10.36 -11.23
C VAL A 140 13.27 9.88 -10.10
N VAL A 141 13.80 9.89 -8.87
CA VAL A 141 13.02 9.63 -7.66
C VAL A 141 12.24 10.88 -7.32
N VAL A 142 10.92 10.76 -7.19
CA VAL A 142 10.00 11.86 -6.87
C VAL A 142 9.44 11.78 -5.46
N ALA A 143 9.42 10.59 -4.86
CA ALA A 143 9.09 10.39 -3.45
C ALA A 143 9.80 9.13 -2.95
N SER A 144 10.17 9.10 -1.67
CA SER A 144 10.90 7.98 -1.06
C SER A 144 10.62 7.85 0.44
N ARG A 145 10.63 6.61 0.93
CA ARG A 145 10.53 6.26 2.35
C ARG A 145 11.53 5.14 2.67
N GLY A 146 12.21 5.23 3.82
CA GLY A 146 13.20 4.25 4.27
C GLY A 146 14.59 4.42 3.63
N GLU A 147 15.47 3.44 3.83
CA GLU A 147 16.81 3.39 3.23
C GLU A 147 16.73 2.87 1.80
N VAL A 148 16.64 3.80 0.85
CA VAL A 148 16.40 3.46 -0.57
C VAL A 148 17.72 3.11 -1.30
N PRO A 149 17.75 2.07 -2.14
CA PRO A 149 18.88 1.78 -3.01
C PRO A 149 19.26 2.93 -3.95
N SER A 150 20.48 2.86 -4.50
CA SER A 150 20.97 3.88 -5.44
C SER A 150 20.07 4.04 -6.67
N ARG A 151 19.97 5.27 -7.20
CA ARG A 151 19.17 5.58 -8.40
C ARG A 151 19.54 4.72 -9.62
N ALA A 152 20.83 4.42 -9.79
CA ALA A 152 21.31 3.58 -10.87
C ALA A 152 20.77 2.15 -10.76
N TRP A 153 20.74 1.61 -9.55
CA TRP A 153 20.17 0.29 -9.27
C TRP A 153 18.65 0.28 -9.53
N LEU A 154 17.92 1.28 -9.03
CA LEU A 154 16.47 1.40 -9.23
C LEU A 154 16.08 1.48 -10.71
N ALA A 155 16.81 2.30 -11.48
CA ALA A 155 16.57 2.45 -12.92
C ALA A 155 16.82 1.13 -13.67
N ALA A 156 17.91 0.43 -13.35
CA ALA A 156 18.23 -0.87 -13.94
C ALA A 156 17.19 -1.94 -13.58
N PHE A 157 16.75 -1.98 -12.31
CA PHE A 157 15.72 -2.90 -11.84
C PHE A 157 14.39 -2.68 -12.56
N VAL A 158 13.95 -1.43 -12.67
CA VAL A 158 12.68 -1.10 -13.33
C VAL A 158 12.75 -1.38 -14.84
N GLU A 159 13.86 -1.08 -15.51
CA GLU A 159 14.02 -1.40 -16.93
C GLU A 159 14.01 -2.91 -17.16
N GLY A 160 14.75 -3.68 -16.35
CA GLY A 160 14.72 -5.14 -16.38
C GLY A 160 13.31 -5.69 -16.10
N SER A 161 12.60 -5.13 -15.13
CA SER A 161 11.24 -5.53 -14.78
C SER A 161 10.21 -5.18 -15.86
N ARG A 162 10.38 -4.08 -16.60
CA ARG A 162 9.55 -3.72 -17.76
C ARG A 162 9.77 -4.68 -18.92
N ALA A 163 11.02 -5.06 -19.17
CA ALA A 163 11.36 -6.05 -20.19
C ALA A 163 10.81 -7.45 -19.84
N SER A 164 10.91 -7.81 -18.56
CA SER A 164 10.38 -9.07 -18.01
C SER A 164 8.85 -9.06 -17.89
N ALA A 165 8.18 -7.91 -17.69
CA ALA A 165 6.72 -7.84 -17.67
C ALA A 165 6.07 -8.24 -19.02
N ARG A 166 6.84 -8.23 -20.12
CA ARG A 166 6.41 -8.79 -21.42
C ARG A 166 6.50 -10.33 -21.49
N ASN A 167 7.21 -10.96 -20.56
CA ASN A 167 7.40 -12.41 -20.41
C ASN A 167 7.13 -12.82 -18.96
N LEU A 168 5.90 -13.23 -18.66
CA LEU A 168 5.43 -13.77 -17.37
C LEU A 168 6.53 -14.28 -16.40
N GLY A 169 6.82 -13.50 -15.35
CA GLY A 169 7.01 -14.05 -14.00
C GLY A 169 8.42 -14.27 -13.44
N LEU A 170 9.32 -13.27 -13.46
CA LEU A 170 10.48 -13.25 -12.56
C LEU A 170 10.67 -11.84 -11.98
N SER A 171 10.20 -11.63 -10.74
CA SER A 171 10.66 -10.53 -9.89
C SER A 171 11.79 -11.07 -9.01
N THR A 172 12.76 -10.23 -8.67
CA THR A 172 13.59 -10.48 -7.48
C THR A 172 12.63 -10.60 -6.30
N ASP A 173 12.64 -11.73 -5.60
CA ASP A 173 11.53 -12.13 -4.72
C ASP A 173 11.23 -11.11 -3.59
N ASP A 174 12.25 -10.33 -3.23
CA ASP A 174 12.29 -9.32 -2.18
C ASP A 174 11.96 -7.88 -2.65
N VAL A 175 11.64 -7.70 -3.95
CA VAL A 175 11.32 -6.40 -4.55
C VAL A 175 10.07 -6.51 -5.45
N THR A 176 9.12 -5.61 -5.26
CA THR A 176 7.92 -5.52 -6.12
C THR A 176 7.80 -4.13 -6.72
N TRP A 177 7.24 -4.03 -7.92
CA TRP A 177 6.95 -2.76 -8.58
C TRP A 177 5.53 -2.71 -9.12
N VAL A 178 4.96 -1.51 -9.17
CA VAL A 178 3.62 -1.25 -9.69
C VAL A 178 3.66 0.01 -10.58
N PRO A 179 3.24 -0.07 -11.86
CA PRO A 179 3.21 1.09 -12.74
C PRO A 179 2.08 2.07 -12.41
N LEU A 180 2.37 3.37 -12.58
CA LEU A 180 1.42 4.49 -12.57
C LEU A 180 1.37 5.10 -13.99
N PRO A 181 0.54 4.55 -14.89
CA PRO A 181 0.56 4.91 -16.31
C PRO A 181 0.14 6.35 -16.63
N ALA A 182 -0.68 7.01 -15.79
CA ALA A 182 -1.14 8.38 -16.03
C ALA A 182 0.00 9.41 -16.00
N THR A 183 1.09 9.11 -15.30
CA THR A 183 2.26 9.98 -15.15
C THR A 183 3.55 9.39 -15.70
N GLY A 184 3.53 8.13 -16.16
CA GLY A 184 4.76 7.45 -16.58
C GLY A 184 5.70 7.17 -15.40
N MET A 185 5.13 6.95 -14.21
CA MET A 185 5.88 6.65 -12.99
C MET A 185 5.69 5.18 -12.59
N ALA A 186 6.43 4.74 -11.58
CA ALA A 186 6.22 3.46 -10.91
C ALA A 186 6.51 3.57 -9.41
N LEU A 187 5.68 2.90 -8.62
CA LEU A 187 5.96 2.59 -7.22
C LEU A 187 6.84 1.34 -7.16
N VAL A 188 7.93 1.39 -6.40
CA VAL A 188 8.82 0.26 -6.15
C VAL A 188 8.97 0.09 -4.65
N LEU A 189 8.84 -1.15 -4.18
CA LEU A 189 8.91 -1.54 -2.78
C LEU A 189 9.96 -2.63 -2.66
N GLY A 190 10.76 -2.57 -1.61
CA GLY A 190 11.74 -3.62 -1.30
C GLY A 190 11.85 -3.89 0.18
N ARG A 191 12.22 -5.12 0.51
CA ARG A 191 12.60 -5.55 1.85
C ARG A 191 13.74 -6.55 1.77
N GLU A 192 14.27 -6.97 2.92
CA GLU A 192 15.29 -8.01 2.98
C GLU A 192 14.67 -9.33 3.43
N GLY A 193 15.14 -10.43 2.83
CA GLY A 193 14.94 -11.79 3.36
C GLY A 193 13.55 -12.42 3.18
N THR A 194 12.50 -11.67 2.87
CA THR A 194 11.14 -12.23 2.69
C THR A 194 10.47 -11.81 1.38
N VAL A 195 9.83 -12.79 0.73
CA VAL A 195 9.18 -12.60 -0.57
C VAL A 195 7.89 -11.80 -0.42
N PHE A 196 7.64 -10.80 -1.27
CA PHE A 196 6.32 -10.15 -1.30
C PHE A 196 5.25 -11.13 -1.77
N ARG A 197 4.26 -11.45 -0.93
CA ARG A 197 3.20 -12.43 -1.21
C ARG A 197 2.09 -11.84 -2.08
N ALA A 198 1.21 -12.71 -2.60
CA ALA A 198 0.16 -12.30 -3.53
C ALA A 198 -0.77 -11.20 -2.97
N LYS A 199 -1.09 -11.25 -1.67
CA LYS A 199 -1.95 -10.25 -1.02
C LYS A 199 -1.26 -8.89 -0.87
N GLU A 200 -0.02 -8.87 -0.41
CA GLU A 200 0.80 -7.65 -0.28
C GLU A 200 0.95 -6.96 -1.64
N ARG A 201 1.26 -7.72 -2.70
CA ARG A 201 1.34 -7.19 -4.08
C ARG A 201 0.00 -6.61 -4.56
N ARG A 202 -1.12 -7.25 -4.23
CA ARG A 202 -2.46 -6.74 -4.58
C ARG A 202 -2.80 -5.46 -3.82
N HIS A 203 -2.40 -5.35 -2.55
CA HIS A 203 -2.62 -4.16 -1.75
C HIS A 203 -1.82 -2.97 -2.32
N ALA A 204 -0.51 -3.14 -2.54
CA ALA A 204 0.32 -2.13 -3.20
C ALA A 204 -0.24 -1.71 -4.57
N ALA A 205 -0.73 -2.68 -5.36
CA ALA A 205 -1.37 -2.40 -6.63
C ALA A 205 -2.72 -1.66 -6.52
N ALA A 206 -3.46 -1.82 -5.43
CA ALA A 206 -4.69 -1.08 -5.18
C ALA A 206 -4.38 0.38 -4.83
N LEU A 207 -3.42 0.64 -3.94
CA LEU A 207 -2.98 1.99 -3.57
C LEU A 207 -2.47 2.78 -4.77
N ALA A 208 -1.58 2.18 -5.56
CA ALA A 208 -1.06 2.81 -6.78
C ALA A 208 -2.18 3.10 -7.80
N ARG A 209 -3.21 2.26 -7.89
CA ARG A 209 -4.37 2.51 -8.78
C ARG A 209 -5.21 3.68 -8.32
N VAL A 210 -5.41 3.86 -7.01
CA VAL A 210 -6.10 5.03 -6.45
C VAL A 210 -5.32 6.30 -6.77
N ALA A 211 -4.01 6.29 -6.52
CA ALA A 211 -3.13 7.43 -6.83
C ALA A 211 -3.11 7.74 -8.34
N ASP A 212 -2.97 6.73 -9.21
CA ASP A 212 -3.00 6.92 -10.67
C ASP A 212 -4.32 7.53 -11.17
N ALA A 213 -5.45 7.10 -10.61
CA ALA A 213 -6.76 7.65 -10.93
C ALA A 213 -6.87 9.13 -10.51
N TRP A 214 -6.38 9.47 -9.32
CA TRP A 214 -6.34 10.85 -8.85
C TRP A 214 -5.46 11.72 -9.76
N LEU A 215 -4.25 11.27 -10.11
CA LEU A 215 -3.31 11.99 -10.98
C LEU A 215 -3.92 12.26 -12.36
N ARG A 216 -4.61 11.26 -12.92
CA ARG A 216 -5.36 11.39 -14.17
C ARG A 216 -6.43 12.48 -14.06
N SER A 217 -7.20 12.47 -12.98
CA SER A 217 -8.27 13.46 -12.74
C SER A 217 -7.75 14.90 -12.64
N VAL A 218 -6.59 15.09 -12.00
CA VAL A 218 -5.93 16.40 -11.88
C VAL A 218 -5.46 16.89 -13.24
N ARG A 219 -4.81 16.03 -14.04
CA ARG A 219 -4.36 16.37 -15.39
C ARG A 219 -5.51 16.73 -16.33
N GLU A 220 -6.62 15.98 -16.28
CA GLU A 220 -7.82 16.26 -17.07
C GLU A 220 -8.44 17.62 -16.70
N ARG A 221 -8.54 17.93 -15.40
CA ARG A 221 -9.03 19.23 -14.91
C ARG A 221 -8.13 20.38 -15.33
N SER A 222 -6.81 20.23 -15.20
CA SER A 222 -5.83 21.21 -15.66
C SER A 222 -5.89 21.43 -17.17
N ALA A 223 -5.98 20.36 -17.96
CA ALA A 223 -6.12 20.45 -19.42
C ALA A 223 -7.44 21.11 -19.84
N LEU A 224 -8.54 20.86 -19.13
CA LEU A 224 -9.81 21.56 -19.33
C LEU A 224 -9.69 23.04 -18.99
N ALA A 225 -9.08 23.38 -17.85
CA ALA A 225 -8.84 24.76 -17.43
C ALA A 225 -8.00 25.54 -18.46
N CYS A 226 -6.90 24.96 -18.95
CA CYS A 226 -6.09 25.55 -20.02
C CYS A 226 -6.91 25.77 -21.31
N ARG A 227 -7.74 24.80 -21.71
CA ARG A 227 -8.63 24.94 -22.88
C ARG A 227 -9.67 26.05 -22.71
N LEU A 228 -10.22 26.22 -21.52
CA LEU A 228 -11.19 27.28 -21.20
C LEU A 228 -10.53 28.67 -21.09
N ALA A 229 -9.28 28.72 -20.61
CA ALA A 229 -8.51 29.96 -20.49
C ALA A 229 -7.90 30.44 -21.83
N HIS A 230 -7.89 29.60 -22.87
CA HIS A 230 -7.25 29.92 -24.15
C HIS A 230 -7.93 31.14 -24.83
N PRO A 231 -7.16 32.20 -25.19
CA PRO A 231 -7.70 33.46 -25.73
C PRO A 231 -8.60 33.35 -26.97
N ALA A 232 -8.46 32.30 -27.78
CA ALA A 232 -9.26 32.09 -28.98
C ALA A 232 -10.79 31.99 -28.71
N ARG A 233 -11.19 31.45 -27.56
CA ARG A 233 -12.62 31.39 -27.15
C ARG A 233 -13.14 32.73 -26.63
N ARG A 234 -12.30 33.52 -25.94
CA ARG A 234 -12.65 34.89 -25.51
C ARG A 234 -12.86 35.83 -26.71
N ALA A 235 -12.11 35.64 -27.79
CA ALA A 235 -12.28 36.40 -29.03
C ALA A 235 -13.59 36.02 -29.76
N GLN A 236 -13.93 34.73 -29.84
CA GLN A 236 -15.19 34.27 -30.46
C GLN A 236 -16.44 34.67 -29.68
N ALA A 237 -16.40 34.68 -28.34
CA ALA A 237 -17.51 35.14 -27.50
C ALA A 237 -17.76 36.67 -27.60
N ARG A 238 -16.72 37.47 -27.87
CA ARG A 238 -16.85 38.92 -28.11
C ARG A 238 -17.31 39.27 -29.53
N ALA A 239 -17.21 38.34 -30.48
CA ALA A 239 -17.53 38.58 -31.89
C ALA A 239 -18.96 38.19 -32.30
N GLN A 240 -19.78 37.60 -31.41
CA GLN A 240 -21.20 37.36 -31.68
C GLN A 240 -21.99 38.68 -31.54
N PRO A 241 -22.58 39.23 -32.60
CA PRO A 241 -23.42 40.41 -32.48
C PRO A 241 -24.75 40.03 -31.81
N LEU A 242 -25.21 40.83 -30.85
CA LEU A 242 -26.57 40.76 -30.32
C LEU A 242 -27.57 40.84 -31.49
N ALA A 243 -28.25 39.74 -31.79
CA ALA A 243 -29.34 39.73 -32.75
C ALA A 243 -30.42 40.71 -32.28
N ARG A 244 -30.63 41.80 -33.03
CA ARG A 244 -31.73 42.74 -32.78
C ARG A 244 -33.07 42.02 -32.97
N PRO A 245 -34.03 42.15 -32.04
CA PRO A 245 -35.35 41.56 -32.21
C PRO A 245 -36.08 42.26 -33.36
N THR A 246 -36.43 41.47 -34.39
CA THR A 246 -37.27 41.91 -35.51
C THR A 246 -38.70 42.15 -35.03
N ALA A 247 -39.21 43.36 -35.27
CA ALA A 247 -40.58 43.77 -34.96
C ALA A 247 -41.62 42.88 -35.68
N ARG A 248 -42.65 42.44 -34.95
CA ARG A 248 -43.83 41.74 -35.51
C ARG A 248 -44.74 42.74 -36.25
N PRO A 249 -45.33 42.38 -37.40
CA PRO A 249 -46.37 43.18 -38.04
C PRO A 249 -47.73 42.97 -37.34
N GLN A 250 -48.51 44.04 -37.20
CA GLN A 250 -49.90 44.00 -36.73
C GLN A 250 -50.86 43.61 -37.87
N PRO A 251 -51.89 42.79 -37.63
CA PRO A 251 -52.93 42.52 -38.61
C PRO A 251 -54.08 43.55 -38.52
N THR A 252 -54.60 43.91 -39.69
CA THR A 252 -55.83 44.69 -39.93
C THR A 252 -57.10 43.92 -39.60
#